data_AF-A0AB34J1J8-F1
#
_entry.id   AF-A0AB34J1J8-F1
#
_cell.length_a   1.000
_cell.length_b   1.000
_cell.length_c   1.000
_cell.angle_alpha   90.00
_cell.angle_beta   90.00
_cell.angle_gamma   90.00
#
_symmetry.space_group_name_H-M   'P 1'
#
loop_
_entity.id
_entity.type
_entity.pdbx_description
1 polymer ?
#
loop_
_entity_poly.entity_id
_entity_poly.type
_entity_poly.pdbx_seq_one_letter_code
_entity_poly.pdbx_strand_id
1 'polypeptide(L)'
;MAPSASTAAEPSLVSPPSRPTISPRAVLIHAHGRSGSTLLLDILRHDPQAWASYEPLQEVRQLPPPHLLPPHLAGRCRDGAAEQPTLASKCPHRDASLLLSLLACDSLPLLAAWYAEYDLSAAAGGYLPHAAAYGAAFTLTSDRPALAAERAALYARDASACAGASLRVVKTIRLNGQLARLYNLSASPPPLVLHLVRDLKSVYLSRKALAAPFGLPSAASLEAWARAMCAATRRDMAAGARRPRGQYELLNFTHLVRFPRSTVERIYRRHLRRPVPPAVRAYLEAHFEPPANGTDATAWQFQFGTAPRDVEALSHAWRLRLDEWEVRAINAGCARERAGRHAGLA
;
A
#
# COMPACT_ATOMS: atom_id res chain seq x y z
N MET A 1 -12.05 77.90 24.82
CA MET A 1 -11.75 76.59 25.43
C MET A 1 -12.33 75.52 24.52
N ALA A 2 -11.47 74.79 23.80
CA ALA A 2 -11.83 73.60 23.04
C ALA A 2 -10.73 72.56 23.31
N PRO A 3 -11.05 71.30 23.65
CA PRO A 3 -10.03 70.31 23.98
C PRO A 3 -9.44 69.68 22.72
N SER A 4 -8.12 69.57 22.70
CA SER A 4 -7.35 68.85 21.66
C SER A 4 -7.60 67.35 21.77
N ALA A 5 -7.95 66.72 20.64
CA ALA A 5 -8.09 65.28 20.53
C ALA A 5 -6.69 64.63 20.41
N SER A 6 -6.40 63.73 21.34
CA SER A 6 -5.20 62.89 21.38
C SER A 6 -5.41 61.65 20.51
N THR A 7 -4.63 61.51 19.45
CA THR A 7 -4.55 60.32 18.60
C THR A 7 -3.80 59.20 19.31
N ALA A 8 -4.50 58.12 19.68
CA ALA A 8 -3.90 56.90 20.18
C ALA A 8 -3.29 56.10 19.03
N ALA A 9 -2.02 55.71 19.17
CA ALA A 9 -1.28 54.90 18.20
C ALA A 9 -1.80 53.45 18.18
N GLU A 10 -2.11 52.95 16.99
CA GLU A 10 -2.49 51.55 16.75
C GLU A 10 -1.32 50.59 17.07
N PRO A 11 -1.57 49.50 17.81
CA PRO A 11 -0.56 48.48 18.05
C PRO A 11 -0.27 47.72 16.75
N SER A 12 0.96 47.85 16.26
CA SER A 12 1.48 47.07 15.13
C SER A 12 1.33 45.58 15.39
N LEU A 13 0.46 44.93 14.62
CA LEU A 13 0.30 43.48 14.52
C LEU A 13 1.61 42.87 14.00
N VAL A 14 2.45 42.40 14.93
CA VAL A 14 3.60 41.57 14.63
C VAL A 14 3.09 40.30 13.95
N SER A 15 3.34 40.20 12.64
CA SER A 15 2.97 39.00 11.87
C SER A 15 3.71 37.79 12.46
N PRO A 16 3.01 36.69 12.77
CA PRO A 16 3.66 35.51 13.30
C PRO A 16 4.70 35.01 12.29
N PRO A 17 5.86 34.51 12.77
CA PRO A 17 6.91 34.02 11.90
C PRO A 17 6.36 32.94 10.98
N SER A 18 6.51 33.16 9.67
CA SER A 18 6.11 32.22 8.63
C SER A 18 6.83 30.89 8.87
N ARG A 19 6.07 29.83 9.16
CA ARG A 19 6.62 28.49 9.29
C ARG A 19 7.32 28.13 7.96
N PRO A 20 8.56 27.60 7.98
CA PRO A 20 9.20 27.15 6.76
C PRO A 20 8.31 26.11 6.09
N THR A 21 7.93 26.40 4.84
CA THR A 21 7.11 25.53 4.01
C THR A 21 7.96 24.36 3.54
N ILE A 22 8.05 23.31 4.37
CA ILE A 22 8.63 22.03 3.97
C ILE A 22 7.73 21.46 2.87
N SER A 23 8.26 21.31 1.65
CA SER A 23 7.53 20.69 0.57
C SER A 23 7.03 19.29 0.99
N PRO A 24 5.75 18.96 0.76
CA PRO A 24 5.19 17.68 1.16
C PRO A 24 6.02 16.51 0.62
N ARG A 25 6.35 15.55 1.48
CA ARG A 25 7.10 14.35 1.10
C ARG A 25 6.14 13.21 0.79
N ALA A 26 6.14 12.76 -0.47
CA ALA A 26 5.41 11.58 -0.90
C ALA A 26 6.21 10.29 -0.65
N VAL A 27 5.59 9.32 0.00
CA VAL A 27 6.13 7.99 0.31
C VAL A 27 5.17 6.92 -0.20
N LEU A 28 5.70 6.00 -1.01
CA LEU A 28 5.01 4.80 -1.43
C LEU A 28 5.61 3.59 -0.71
N ILE A 29 4.81 2.91 0.09
CA ILE A 29 5.14 1.58 0.62
C ILE A 29 4.69 0.54 -0.41
N HIS A 30 5.65 -0.06 -1.09
CA HIS A 30 5.41 -1.10 -2.09
C HIS A 30 5.81 -2.46 -1.54
N ALA A 31 5.02 -3.49 -1.82
CA ALA A 31 5.41 -4.87 -1.57
C ALA A 31 4.71 -5.84 -2.53
N HIS A 32 5.05 -7.13 -2.45
CA HIS A 32 4.38 -8.16 -3.24
C HIS A 32 3.57 -9.08 -2.30
N GLY A 33 2.26 -9.18 -2.53
CA GLY A 33 1.37 -10.00 -1.68
C GLY A 33 1.33 -9.53 -0.21
N ARG A 34 1.03 -10.43 0.73
CA ARG A 34 0.98 -10.14 2.18
C ARG A 34 2.39 -10.15 2.81
N SER A 35 3.25 -9.27 2.34
CA SER A 35 4.64 -9.15 2.80
C SER A 35 4.82 -8.37 4.12
N GLY A 36 3.72 -7.92 4.74
CA GLY A 36 3.76 -7.15 5.99
C GLY A 36 3.95 -5.64 5.81
N SER A 37 3.75 -5.11 4.59
CA SER A 37 3.82 -3.67 4.29
C SER A 37 2.78 -2.85 5.07
N THR A 38 1.72 -3.51 5.52
CA THR A 38 0.75 -2.96 6.46
C THR A 38 1.37 -2.49 7.77
N LEU A 39 2.32 -3.26 8.34
CA LEU A 39 3.01 -2.89 9.57
C LEU A 39 3.78 -1.57 9.42
N LEU A 40 4.45 -1.39 8.29
CA LEU A 40 5.18 -0.16 8.00
C LEU A 40 4.24 1.04 7.83
N LEU A 41 3.07 0.84 7.20
CA LEU A 41 2.05 1.87 7.12
C LEU A 41 1.54 2.25 8.52
N ASP A 42 1.24 1.24 9.35
CA ASP A 42 0.79 1.44 10.73
C ASP A 42 1.80 2.22 11.56
N ILE A 43 3.09 1.98 11.39
CA ILE A 43 4.11 2.79 12.07
C ILE A 43 4.11 4.25 11.56
N LEU A 44 4.14 4.44 10.23
CA LEU A 44 4.32 5.77 9.64
C LEU A 44 3.09 6.68 9.79
N ARG A 45 1.89 6.13 9.89
CA ARG A 45 0.66 6.92 10.10
C ARG A 45 0.55 7.53 11.51
N HIS A 46 1.35 7.07 12.47
CA HIS A 46 1.44 7.71 13.80
C HIS A 46 2.27 8.99 13.77
N ASP A 47 2.83 9.36 12.62
CA ASP A 47 3.40 10.68 12.43
C ASP A 47 2.29 11.73 12.41
N PRO A 48 2.32 12.76 13.28
CA PRO A 48 1.25 13.75 13.37
C PRO A 48 1.13 14.62 12.10
N GLN A 49 2.10 14.55 11.20
CA GLN A 49 2.06 15.24 9.91
C GLN A 49 1.78 14.31 8.73
N ALA A 50 1.50 13.02 8.99
CA ALA A 50 1.19 12.05 7.95
C ALA A 50 -0.30 12.02 7.62
N TRP A 51 -0.58 12.04 6.33
CA TRP A 51 -1.77 11.41 5.76
C TRP A 51 -1.37 10.03 5.23
N ALA A 52 -2.22 9.02 5.43
CA ALA A 52 -1.92 7.65 5.09
C ALA A 52 -3.12 6.95 4.43
N SER A 53 -2.87 6.26 3.30
CA SER A 53 -3.88 5.49 2.58
C SER A 53 -3.47 4.02 2.44
N TYR A 54 -4.38 3.11 2.82
CA TYR A 54 -4.17 1.67 2.84
C TYR A 54 -4.78 1.03 1.58
N GLU A 55 -3.94 0.51 0.69
CA GLU A 55 -4.37 -0.25 -0.49
C GLU A 55 -5.50 0.42 -1.30
N PRO A 56 -5.38 1.69 -1.71
CA PRO A 56 -6.44 2.37 -2.45
C PRO A 56 -6.81 1.65 -3.76
N LEU A 57 -5.83 0.96 -4.38
CA LEU A 57 -6.09 0.13 -5.56
C LEU A 57 -6.93 -1.12 -5.27
N GLN A 58 -6.98 -1.61 -4.02
CA GLN A 58 -7.91 -2.69 -3.66
C GLN A 58 -9.36 -2.25 -3.73
N GLU A 59 -9.64 -0.99 -3.37
CA GLU A 59 -10.99 -0.45 -3.44
C GLU A 59 -11.50 -0.46 -4.88
N VAL A 60 -10.63 -0.12 -5.84
CA VAL A 60 -10.90 -0.25 -7.29
C VAL A 60 -11.09 -1.72 -7.69
N ARG A 61 -10.24 -2.63 -7.19
CA ARG A 61 -10.33 -4.08 -7.52
C ARG A 61 -11.62 -4.74 -7.04
N GLN A 62 -12.21 -4.26 -5.94
CA GLN A 62 -13.41 -4.87 -5.37
C GLN A 62 -14.69 -4.59 -6.17
N LEU A 63 -14.58 -3.90 -7.31
CA LEU A 63 -15.69 -3.51 -8.15
C LEU A 63 -15.51 -4.03 -9.57
N PRO A 64 -16.53 -4.68 -10.16
CA PRO A 64 -17.65 -5.40 -9.54
C PRO A 64 -17.28 -6.78 -8.99
N PRO A 65 -18.18 -7.44 -8.23
CA PRO A 65 -18.01 -8.80 -7.78
C PRO A 65 -17.78 -9.76 -8.97
N PRO A 66 -16.86 -10.74 -8.85
CA PRO A 66 -16.52 -11.64 -9.96
C PRO A 66 -17.69 -12.44 -10.54
N HIS A 67 -18.80 -12.58 -9.79
CA HIS A 67 -20.01 -13.27 -10.22
C HIS A 67 -20.98 -12.38 -11.02
N LEU A 68 -20.81 -11.05 -10.97
CA LEU A 68 -21.58 -10.09 -11.76
C LEU A 68 -20.85 -9.67 -13.04
N LEU A 69 -19.57 -10.01 -13.16
CA LEU A 69 -18.83 -9.89 -14.40
C LEU A 69 -19.13 -11.09 -15.30
N PRO A 70 -19.39 -10.87 -16.60
CA PRO A 70 -19.32 -11.93 -17.59
C PRO A 70 -18.01 -12.74 -17.40
N PRO A 71 -18.02 -14.08 -17.50
CA PRO A 71 -16.83 -14.91 -17.24
C PRO A 71 -15.59 -14.49 -18.04
N HIS A 72 -15.80 -13.94 -19.25
CA HIS A 72 -14.76 -13.41 -20.11
C HIS A 72 -14.17 -12.06 -19.65
N LEU A 73 -14.83 -11.33 -18.74
CA LEU A 73 -14.36 -10.10 -18.08
C LEU A 73 -13.83 -10.38 -16.68
N ALA A 74 -14.46 -11.28 -15.91
CA ALA A 74 -14.03 -11.72 -14.57
C ALA A 74 -12.59 -12.30 -14.54
N GLY A 75 -12.12 -12.81 -15.68
CA GLY A 75 -10.77 -13.35 -15.86
C GLY A 75 -9.69 -12.35 -16.27
N ARG A 76 -10.04 -11.19 -16.84
CA ARG A 76 -9.05 -10.28 -17.47
C ARG A 76 -8.15 -9.54 -16.48
N CYS A 77 -8.57 -9.53 -15.21
CA CYS A 77 -7.87 -8.90 -14.10
C CYS A 77 -7.46 -9.82 -12.97
N ARG A 78 -7.43 -11.13 -13.24
CA ARG A 78 -6.78 -12.05 -12.33
C ARG A 78 -5.29 -11.71 -12.25
N ASP A 79 -4.68 -12.06 -11.13
CA ASP A 79 -3.23 -11.99 -10.81
C ASP A 79 -2.34 -12.83 -11.77
N GLY A 80 -2.80 -13.02 -13.03
CA GLY A 80 -2.05 -13.63 -14.12
C GLY A 80 -0.90 -12.75 -14.57
N ALA A 81 0.19 -13.43 -14.90
CA ALA A 81 1.52 -12.92 -15.21
C ALA A 81 1.63 -12.09 -16.51
N ALA A 82 0.51 -11.61 -17.07
CA ALA A 82 0.51 -10.89 -18.33
C ALA A 82 1.22 -9.53 -18.18
N GLU A 83 2.37 -9.41 -18.84
CA GLU A 83 3.05 -8.17 -19.12
C GLU A 83 2.20 -7.36 -20.10
N GLN A 84 1.52 -6.33 -19.60
CA GLN A 84 1.36 -5.00 -20.23
C GLN A 84 0.05 -4.34 -19.75
N PRO A 85 0.13 -3.42 -18.78
CA PRO A 85 -0.87 -2.37 -18.66
C PRO A 85 -0.36 -1.12 -19.39
N THR A 86 -1.15 -0.57 -20.31
CA THR A 86 -1.11 0.86 -20.69
C THR A 86 -2.05 1.65 -19.75
N LEU A 87 -2.19 2.97 -19.90
CA LEU A 87 -3.17 3.76 -19.10
C LEU A 87 -4.62 3.33 -19.33
N ALA A 88 -4.89 2.69 -20.48
CA ALA A 88 -6.14 1.99 -20.78
C ALA A 88 -6.08 0.50 -20.35
N SER A 89 -5.35 0.18 -19.28
CA SER A 89 -5.27 -1.21 -18.84
C SER A 89 -6.65 -1.69 -18.46
N LYS A 90 -6.98 -2.91 -18.88
CA LYS A 90 -8.18 -3.63 -18.43
C LYS A 90 -8.25 -3.75 -16.90
N CYS A 91 -7.21 -3.37 -16.15
CA CYS A 91 -7.01 -3.56 -14.71
C CYS A 91 -6.55 -2.29 -13.99
N PRO A 92 -7.45 -1.30 -13.81
CA PRO A 92 -7.13 -0.03 -13.16
C PRO A 92 -6.53 -0.20 -11.76
N HIS A 93 -6.86 -1.28 -11.04
CA HIS A 93 -6.25 -1.64 -9.76
C HIS A 93 -4.73 -1.98 -9.81
N ARG A 94 -4.08 -1.88 -10.98
CA ARG A 94 -2.62 -1.99 -11.16
C ARG A 94 -1.99 -0.73 -11.74
N ASP A 95 -2.77 0.32 -11.99
CA ASP A 95 -2.25 1.51 -12.62
C ASP A 95 -1.43 2.34 -11.63
N ALA A 96 -0.17 2.58 -12.00
CA ALA A 96 0.73 3.44 -11.26
C ALA A 96 0.27 4.91 -11.27
N SER A 97 -0.46 5.33 -12.30
CA SER A 97 -0.98 6.70 -12.41
C SER A 97 -1.90 7.04 -11.24
N LEU A 98 -2.80 6.13 -10.85
CA LEU A 98 -3.72 6.30 -9.72
C LEU A 98 -2.98 6.49 -8.40
N LEU A 99 -1.88 5.76 -8.18
CA LEU A 99 -1.06 5.94 -6.98
C LEU A 99 -0.36 7.30 -6.97
N LEU A 100 0.12 7.78 -8.12
CA LEU A 100 0.75 9.09 -8.24
C LEU A 100 -0.25 10.22 -8.01
N SER A 101 -1.46 10.11 -8.56
CA SER A 101 -2.55 11.07 -8.31
C SER A 101 -2.89 11.14 -6.83
N LEU A 102 -3.01 10.00 -6.14
CA LEU A 102 -3.26 9.99 -4.69
C LEU A 102 -2.12 10.61 -3.88
N LEU A 103 -0.85 10.37 -4.26
CA LEU A 103 0.29 11.02 -3.62
C LEU A 103 0.34 12.54 -3.91
N ALA A 104 -0.28 12.98 -5.00
CA ALA A 104 -0.51 14.38 -5.33
C ALA A 104 -1.79 14.96 -4.69
N CYS A 105 -2.54 14.17 -3.92
CA CYS A 105 -3.86 14.52 -3.36
C CYS A 105 -4.93 14.81 -4.41
N ASP A 106 -4.76 14.25 -5.60
CA ASP A 106 -5.75 14.24 -6.67
C ASP A 106 -6.50 12.90 -6.65
N SER A 107 -7.70 12.91 -6.09
CA SER A 107 -8.58 11.74 -6.05
C SER A 107 -9.45 11.60 -7.30
N LEU A 108 -9.44 12.57 -8.24
CA LEU A 108 -10.32 12.52 -9.42
C LEU A 108 -10.03 11.31 -10.31
N PRO A 109 -8.76 10.94 -10.61
CA PRO A 109 -8.48 9.74 -11.39
C PRO A 109 -8.94 8.45 -10.72
N LEU A 110 -8.84 8.38 -9.38
CA LEU A 110 -9.34 7.22 -8.62
C LEU A 110 -10.86 7.13 -8.72
N LEU A 111 -11.54 8.26 -8.56
CA LEU A 111 -12.98 8.36 -8.67
C LEU A 111 -13.46 8.07 -10.10
N ALA A 112 -12.76 8.55 -11.12
CA ALA A 112 -13.06 8.28 -12.52
C ALA A 112 -12.87 6.79 -12.87
N ALA A 113 -11.78 6.17 -12.40
CA ALA A 113 -11.58 4.73 -12.54
C ALA A 113 -12.68 3.93 -11.83
N TRP A 114 -13.09 4.38 -10.65
CA TRP A 114 -14.21 3.80 -9.91
C TRP A 114 -15.52 3.90 -10.69
N TYR A 115 -15.83 5.07 -11.25
CA TYR A 115 -17.04 5.30 -12.06
C TYR A 115 -17.04 4.49 -13.36
N ALA A 116 -15.91 4.40 -14.05
CA ALA A 116 -15.81 3.60 -15.26
C ALA A 116 -16.12 2.11 -14.99
N GLU A 117 -15.61 1.56 -13.89
CA GLU A 117 -15.91 0.19 -13.46
C GLU A 117 -17.38 0.04 -12.99
N TYR A 118 -17.91 1.08 -12.35
CA TYR A 118 -19.30 1.14 -11.93
C TYR A 118 -20.29 1.17 -13.11
N ASP A 119 -20.03 1.93 -14.17
CA ASP A 119 -20.87 1.97 -15.37
C ASP A 119 -20.90 0.62 -16.09
N LEU A 120 -19.76 -0.07 -16.14
CA LEU A 120 -19.68 -1.44 -16.64
C LEU A 120 -20.54 -2.41 -15.81
N SER A 121 -20.56 -2.23 -14.50
CA SER A 121 -21.40 -3.02 -13.58
C SER A 121 -22.88 -2.71 -13.76
N ALA A 122 -23.19 -1.43 -14.04
CA ALA A 122 -24.55 -0.93 -14.15
C ALA A 122 -25.31 -1.50 -15.35
N ALA A 123 -24.62 -1.66 -16.49
CA ALA A 123 -25.17 -2.28 -17.70
C ALA A 123 -25.57 -3.76 -17.49
N ALA A 124 -25.04 -4.43 -16.47
CA ALA A 124 -25.32 -5.83 -16.16
C ALA A 124 -26.48 -6.04 -15.15
N GLY A 125 -27.12 -4.96 -14.66
CA GLY A 125 -28.32 -5.06 -13.81
C GLY A 125 -28.10 -5.67 -12.41
N GLY A 126 -26.89 -5.60 -11.84
CA GLY A 126 -26.53 -6.28 -10.57
C GLY A 126 -26.06 -5.37 -9.43
N TYR A 127 -25.96 -5.94 -8.22
CA TYR A 127 -25.60 -5.25 -6.98
C TYR A 127 -24.21 -4.60 -6.98
N LEU A 128 -24.04 -3.56 -6.16
CA LEU A 128 -22.78 -2.84 -5.97
C LEU A 128 -22.16 -3.14 -4.59
N PRO A 129 -20.84 -3.33 -4.48
CA PRO A 129 -20.17 -3.43 -3.19
C PRO A 129 -20.22 -2.09 -2.44
N HIS A 130 -20.81 -2.12 -1.24
CA HIS A 130 -20.77 -1.04 -0.27
C HIS A 130 -19.81 -1.41 0.86
N ALA A 131 -19.01 -0.42 1.28
CA ALA A 131 -17.94 -0.63 2.24
C ALA A 131 -18.49 -0.72 3.67
N ALA A 132 -19.04 -1.89 4.05
CA ALA A 132 -19.02 -2.29 5.44
C ALA A 132 -17.64 -2.95 5.69
N ALA A 133 -16.78 -2.24 6.41
CA ALA A 133 -15.40 -2.64 6.68
C ALA A 133 -15.33 -4.15 7.01
N TYR A 134 -14.77 -4.93 6.08
CA TYR A 134 -14.48 -6.36 6.25
C TYR A 134 -15.66 -7.36 6.29
N GLY A 135 -16.80 -7.02 5.69
CA GLY A 135 -17.86 -7.96 5.34
C GLY A 135 -18.75 -7.35 4.26
N ALA A 136 -18.59 -7.77 3.00
CA ALA A 136 -19.17 -7.08 1.86
C ALA A 136 -20.70 -6.98 1.97
N ALA A 137 -21.21 -5.77 2.18
CA ALA A 137 -22.61 -5.45 1.94
C ALA A 137 -22.79 -5.12 0.45
N PHE A 138 -23.88 -5.59 -0.14
CA PHE A 138 -24.22 -5.36 -1.54
C PHE A 138 -25.45 -4.46 -1.60
N THR A 139 -25.35 -3.31 -2.26
CA THR A 139 -26.47 -2.37 -2.48
C THR A 139 -27.09 -2.56 -3.86
N LEU A 140 -28.38 -2.21 -3.99
CA LEU A 140 -29.10 -2.31 -5.25
C LEU A 140 -28.63 -1.24 -6.24
N THR A 141 -28.87 -1.51 -7.52
CA THR A 141 -28.61 -0.58 -8.62
C THR A 141 -29.47 0.68 -8.59
N SER A 142 -30.55 0.72 -7.82
CA SER A 142 -31.33 1.93 -7.61
C SER A 142 -30.63 2.94 -6.69
N ASP A 143 -29.76 2.48 -5.78
CA ASP A 143 -29.08 3.30 -4.76
C ASP A 143 -27.82 4.01 -5.32
N ARG A 144 -27.66 3.89 -6.64
CA ARG A 144 -26.54 4.33 -7.46
C ARG A 144 -26.12 5.79 -7.24
N PRO A 145 -27.03 6.79 -7.38
CA PRO A 145 -26.65 8.19 -7.18
C PRO A 145 -26.21 8.51 -5.75
N ALA A 146 -26.83 7.85 -4.75
CA ALA A 146 -26.49 8.07 -3.34
C ALA A 146 -25.09 7.52 -3.01
N LEU A 147 -24.76 6.31 -3.46
CA LEU A 147 -23.44 5.71 -3.26
C LEU A 147 -22.33 6.50 -3.96
N ALA A 148 -22.61 6.97 -5.18
CA ALA A 148 -21.71 7.83 -5.95
C ALA A 148 -21.41 9.15 -5.22
N ALA A 149 -22.45 9.82 -4.72
CA ALA A 149 -22.32 11.06 -3.95
C ALA A 149 -21.58 10.84 -2.61
N GLU A 150 -21.87 9.76 -1.90
CA GLU A 150 -21.21 9.40 -0.65
C GLU A 150 -19.70 9.18 -0.85
N ARG A 151 -19.31 8.42 -1.88
CA ARG A 151 -17.90 8.18 -2.20
C ARG A 151 -17.20 9.45 -2.67
N ALA A 152 -17.84 10.24 -3.52
CA ALA A 152 -17.29 11.54 -3.93
C ALA A 152 -17.02 12.43 -2.71
N ALA A 153 -17.94 12.48 -1.74
CA ALA A 153 -17.75 13.21 -0.50
C ALA A 153 -16.62 12.64 0.39
N LEU A 154 -16.50 11.31 0.47
CA LEU A 154 -15.39 10.66 1.18
C LEU A 154 -14.04 11.02 0.55
N TYR A 155 -13.89 10.88 -0.76
CA TYR A 155 -12.66 11.21 -1.46
C TYR A 155 -12.34 12.70 -1.41
N ALA A 156 -13.34 13.59 -1.46
CA ALA A 156 -13.12 15.02 -1.31
C ALA A 156 -12.58 15.38 0.10
N ARG A 157 -13.14 14.79 1.15
CA ARG A 157 -12.61 14.95 2.52
C ARG A 157 -11.20 14.40 2.65
N ASP A 158 -10.95 13.23 2.07
CA ASP A 158 -9.65 12.57 2.10
C ASP A 158 -8.58 13.37 1.34
N ALA A 159 -8.93 13.92 0.17
CA ALA A 159 -8.08 14.80 -0.62
C ALA A 159 -7.70 16.09 0.15
N SER A 160 -8.65 16.69 0.87
CA SER A 160 -8.39 17.84 1.73
C SER A 160 -7.42 17.52 2.86
N ALA A 161 -7.62 16.40 3.56
CA ALA A 161 -6.71 15.92 4.60
C ALA A 161 -5.30 15.61 4.04
N CYS A 162 -5.23 15.00 2.86
CA CYS A 162 -3.98 14.75 2.14
C CYS A 162 -3.25 16.05 1.81
N ALA A 163 -3.97 17.06 1.30
CA ALA A 163 -3.39 18.35 0.91
C ALA A 163 -2.78 19.09 2.11
N GLY A 164 -3.40 18.97 3.29
CA GLY A 164 -2.91 19.54 4.54
C GLY A 164 -1.71 18.80 5.17
N ALA A 165 -1.40 17.59 4.74
CA ALA A 165 -0.33 16.77 5.31
C ALA A 165 1.04 17.07 4.66
N SER A 166 2.09 17.17 5.49
CA SER A 166 3.47 17.34 5.01
C SER A 166 4.18 16.02 4.73
N LEU A 167 3.61 14.89 5.16
CA LEU A 167 4.02 13.54 4.80
C LEU A 167 2.80 12.80 4.22
N ARG A 168 2.93 12.22 3.04
CA ARG A 168 1.87 11.45 2.38
C ARG A 168 2.34 10.03 2.19
N VAL A 169 1.63 9.06 2.74
CA VAL A 169 2.04 7.65 2.74
C VAL A 169 0.97 6.79 2.09
N VAL A 170 1.26 6.25 0.91
CA VAL A 170 0.37 5.29 0.26
C VAL A 170 0.98 3.91 0.34
N LYS A 171 0.21 2.91 0.74
CA LYS A 171 0.64 1.50 0.72
C LYS A 171 -0.05 0.74 -0.39
N THR A 172 0.71 -0.02 -1.15
CA THR A 172 0.17 -0.93 -2.18
C THR A 172 0.92 -2.25 -2.27
N ILE A 173 0.21 -3.31 -2.69
CA ILE A 173 0.81 -4.59 -3.11
C ILE A 173 0.54 -4.94 -4.57
N ARG A 174 0.00 -4.00 -5.35
CA ARG A 174 -0.64 -4.26 -6.65
C ARG A 174 0.14 -3.77 -7.87
N LEU A 175 1.31 -3.13 -7.66
CA LEU A 175 2.17 -2.71 -8.78
C LEU A 175 2.77 -3.89 -9.56
N ASN A 176 3.02 -5.05 -8.93
CA ASN A 176 3.36 -6.31 -9.60
C ASN A 176 4.42 -6.20 -10.73
N GLY A 177 5.55 -5.54 -10.50
CA GLY A 177 6.60 -5.42 -11.51
C GLY A 177 6.56 -4.11 -12.32
N GLN A 178 5.66 -3.17 -11.97
CA GLN A 178 5.45 -1.89 -12.65
C GLN A 178 6.16 -0.71 -11.97
N LEU A 179 7.09 -0.93 -11.05
CA LEU A 179 7.76 0.16 -10.34
C LEU A 179 8.56 1.06 -11.29
N ALA A 180 9.15 0.52 -12.36
CA ALA A 180 9.82 1.31 -13.39
C ALA A 180 8.84 2.30 -14.06
N ARG A 181 7.63 1.84 -14.36
CA ARG A 181 6.58 2.67 -14.97
C ARG A 181 6.15 3.78 -14.01
N LEU A 182 6.00 3.47 -12.71
CA LEU A 182 5.71 4.49 -11.70
C LEU A 182 6.76 5.60 -11.72
N TYR A 183 8.05 5.26 -11.73
CA TYR A 183 9.10 6.28 -11.79
C TYR A 183 9.11 7.06 -13.10
N ASN A 184 8.80 6.44 -14.23
CA ASN A 184 8.73 7.13 -15.52
C ASN A 184 7.55 8.12 -15.59
N LEU A 185 6.45 7.85 -14.88
CA LEU A 185 5.28 8.73 -14.81
C LEU A 185 5.35 9.77 -13.69
N SER A 186 6.30 9.63 -12.76
CA SER A 186 6.39 10.49 -11.58
C SER A 186 6.85 11.90 -11.96
N ALA A 187 6.20 12.91 -11.38
CA ALA A 187 6.70 14.28 -11.38
C ALA A 187 8.02 14.41 -10.60
N SER A 188 8.71 15.55 -10.75
CA SER A 188 9.92 15.86 -9.98
C SER A 188 9.59 16.69 -8.74
N PRO A 189 9.99 16.29 -7.52
CA PRO A 189 10.71 15.06 -7.21
C PRO A 189 9.79 13.82 -7.16
N PRO A 190 10.27 12.64 -7.58
CA PRO A 190 9.49 11.41 -7.48
C PRO A 190 9.28 10.99 -6.02
N PRO A 191 8.26 10.18 -5.73
CA PRO A 191 8.03 9.68 -4.38
C PRO A 191 9.19 8.81 -3.90
N LEU A 192 9.44 8.83 -2.59
CA LEU A 192 10.27 7.82 -1.95
C LEU A 192 9.54 6.49 -1.98
N VAL A 193 10.18 5.44 -2.50
CA VAL A 193 9.61 4.08 -2.48
C VAL A 193 10.30 3.26 -1.41
N LEU A 194 9.53 2.84 -0.42
CA LEU A 194 9.93 1.86 0.59
C LEU A 194 9.45 0.48 0.12
N HIS A 195 10.32 -0.27 -0.54
CA HIS A 195 9.99 -1.57 -1.12
C HIS A 195 10.26 -2.67 -0.09
N LEU A 196 9.21 -3.20 0.52
CA LEU A 196 9.27 -4.26 1.50
C LEU A 196 9.24 -5.64 0.82
N VAL A 197 10.29 -6.44 1.05
CA VAL A 197 10.41 -7.82 0.56
C VAL A 197 10.34 -8.81 1.72
N ARG A 198 9.76 -9.98 1.44
CA ARG A 198 9.61 -11.10 2.38
C ARG A 198 9.85 -12.42 1.65
N ASP A 199 10.28 -13.45 2.38
CA ASP A 199 10.33 -14.82 1.84
C ASP A 199 8.96 -15.20 1.25
N LEU A 200 8.98 -15.63 -0.02
CA LEU A 200 7.77 -15.94 -0.77
C LEU A 200 6.96 -17.09 -0.15
N LYS A 201 7.62 -18.01 0.59
CA LYS A 201 6.97 -19.06 1.36
C LYS A 201 6.14 -18.48 2.50
N SER A 202 6.67 -17.49 3.22
CA SER A 202 5.92 -16.78 4.26
C SER A 202 4.78 -15.95 3.66
N VAL A 203 4.98 -15.36 2.48
CA VAL A 203 3.90 -14.66 1.74
C VAL A 203 2.80 -15.64 1.35
N TYR A 204 3.17 -16.80 0.82
CA TYR A 204 2.21 -17.84 0.44
C TYR A 204 1.43 -18.36 1.64
N LEU A 205 2.12 -18.71 2.75
CA LEU A 205 1.46 -19.13 3.99
C LEU A 205 0.46 -18.07 4.49
N SER A 206 0.83 -16.80 4.47
CA SER A 206 -0.05 -15.70 4.89
C SER A 206 -1.30 -15.57 4.01
N ARG A 207 -1.20 -15.93 2.72
CA ARG A 207 -2.35 -15.98 1.81
C ARG A 207 -3.19 -17.23 2.03
N LYS A 208 -2.57 -18.40 2.21
CA LYS A 208 -3.23 -19.68 2.49
C LYS A 208 -4.13 -19.59 3.73
N ALA A 209 -3.72 -18.82 4.74
CA ALA A 209 -4.49 -18.61 5.97
C ALA A 209 -5.80 -17.79 5.82
N LEU A 210 -6.06 -17.14 4.68
CA LEU A 210 -7.22 -16.23 4.52
C LEU A 210 -8.55 -16.92 4.15
N ALA A 211 -8.69 -18.24 4.28
CA ALA A 211 -9.91 -19.03 4.01
C ALA A 211 -10.58 -18.85 2.61
N ALA A 212 -10.08 -17.94 1.77
CA ALA A 212 -10.48 -17.75 0.38
C ALA A 212 -9.89 -18.86 -0.51
N PRO A 213 -10.41 -19.11 -1.73
CA PRO A 213 -9.99 -20.19 -2.63
C PRO A 213 -8.61 -19.91 -3.29
N PHE A 214 -7.67 -19.34 -2.54
CA PHE A 214 -6.26 -19.21 -2.92
C PHE A 214 -5.45 -20.49 -2.70
N GLY A 215 -6.08 -21.58 -2.24
CA GLY A 215 -5.52 -22.91 -2.37
C GLY A 215 -5.26 -23.17 -3.85
N LEU A 216 -4.05 -22.91 -4.31
CA LEU A 216 -3.63 -23.23 -5.67
C LEU A 216 -3.72 -24.76 -5.76
N PRO A 217 -4.59 -25.31 -6.63
CA PRO A 217 -5.02 -26.70 -6.52
C PRO A 217 -3.95 -27.70 -6.94
N SER A 218 -2.80 -27.22 -7.44
CA SER A 218 -1.72 -28.07 -7.92
C SER A 218 -0.34 -27.43 -7.74
N ALA A 219 0.68 -28.28 -7.68
CA ALA A 219 2.09 -27.87 -7.71
C ALA A 219 2.41 -26.99 -8.92
N ALA A 220 1.87 -27.31 -10.11
CA ALA A 220 2.06 -26.50 -11.31
C ALA A 220 1.50 -25.08 -11.18
N SER A 221 0.32 -24.93 -10.56
CA SER A 221 -0.30 -23.62 -10.31
C SER A 221 0.50 -22.81 -9.30
N LEU A 222 0.99 -23.46 -8.24
CA LEU A 222 1.85 -22.84 -7.22
C LEU A 222 3.21 -22.44 -7.78
N GLU A 223 3.82 -23.27 -8.61
CA GLU A 223 5.07 -22.97 -9.29
C GLU A 223 4.92 -21.77 -10.23
N ALA A 224 3.85 -21.73 -11.04
CA ALA A 224 3.57 -20.62 -11.94
C ALA A 224 3.34 -19.31 -11.19
N TRP A 225 2.57 -19.34 -10.10
CA TRP A 225 2.38 -18.20 -9.19
C TRP A 225 3.72 -17.73 -8.61
N ALA A 226 4.53 -18.65 -8.09
CA ALA A 226 5.80 -18.33 -7.47
C ALA A 226 6.77 -17.71 -8.48
N ARG A 227 6.83 -18.26 -9.70
CA ARG A 227 7.60 -17.71 -10.83
C ARG A 227 7.19 -16.27 -11.14
N ALA A 228 5.89 -16.00 -11.26
CA ALA A 228 5.38 -14.66 -11.54
C ALA A 228 5.71 -13.66 -10.43
N MET A 229 5.56 -14.05 -9.16
CA MET A 229 5.90 -13.22 -8.01
C MET A 229 7.40 -12.92 -7.91
N CYS A 230 8.25 -13.93 -8.15
CA CYS A 230 9.70 -13.76 -8.19
C CYS A 230 10.15 -12.85 -9.35
N ALA A 231 9.58 -13.03 -10.55
CA ALA A 231 9.83 -12.15 -11.69
C ALA A 231 9.45 -10.69 -11.39
N ALA A 232 8.24 -10.47 -10.84
CA ALA A 232 7.75 -9.14 -10.48
C ALA A 232 8.64 -8.45 -9.42
N THR A 233 8.95 -9.17 -8.33
CA THR A 233 9.82 -8.67 -7.25
C THR A 233 11.18 -8.27 -7.79
N ARG A 234 11.79 -9.10 -8.65
CA ARG A 234 13.08 -8.79 -9.27
C ARG A 234 13.02 -7.59 -10.19
N ARG A 235 11.98 -7.46 -11.03
CA ARG A 235 11.80 -6.29 -11.91
C ARG A 235 11.72 -5.01 -11.09
N ASP A 236 10.94 -5.01 -10.01
CA ASP A 236 10.79 -3.84 -9.14
C ASP A 236 12.06 -3.53 -8.34
N MET A 237 12.76 -4.54 -7.82
CA MET A 237 14.07 -4.35 -7.18
C MET A 237 15.08 -3.74 -8.16
N ALA A 238 15.14 -4.23 -9.41
CA ALA A 238 16.02 -3.68 -10.43
C ALA A 238 15.65 -2.23 -10.80
N ALA A 239 14.34 -1.92 -10.89
CA ALA A 239 13.86 -0.57 -11.15
C ALA A 239 14.24 0.41 -10.03
N GLY A 240 14.06 -0.01 -8.78
CA GLY A 240 14.42 0.76 -7.59
C GLY A 240 15.93 0.96 -7.44
N ALA A 241 16.74 -0.07 -7.70
CA ALA A 241 18.20 -0.01 -7.62
C ALA A 241 18.83 1.02 -8.58
N ARG A 242 18.15 1.35 -9.69
CA ARG A 242 18.58 2.39 -10.64
C ARG A 242 18.27 3.83 -10.16
N ARG A 243 17.59 4.01 -9.03
CA ARG A 243 17.19 5.34 -8.56
C ARG A 243 18.29 6.01 -7.72
N PRO A 244 18.38 7.35 -7.78
CA PRO A 244 19.23 8.12 -6.87
C PRO A 244 18.99 7.79 -5.38
N ARG A 245 20.03 7.98 -4.57
CA ARG A 245 19.93 7.88 -3.11
C ARG A 245 18.81 8.79 -2.60
N GLY A 246 17.93 8.25 -1.77
CA GLY A 246 16.79 9.01 -1.22
C GLY A 246 15.46 8.84 -1.95
N GLN A 247 15.41 8.08 -3.06
CA GLN A 247 14.18 7.80 -3.80
C GLN A 247 13.72 6.34 -3.70
N TYR A 248 14.58 5.45 -3.20
CA TYR A 248 14.30 4.03 -3.05
C TYR A 248 15.03 3.47 -1.82
N GLU A 249 14.33 2.63 -1.05
CA GLU A 249 14.91 1.83 0.03
C GLU A 249 14.30 0.42 -0.04
N LEU A 250 15.17 -0.59 -0.15
CA LEU A 250 14.77 -1.99 -0.03
C LEU A 250 14.75 -2.37 1.45
N LEU A 251 13.61 -2.85 1.93
CA LEU A 251 13.41 -3.26 3.32
C LEU A 251 13.12 -4.75 3.38
N ASN A 252 13.82 -5.47 4.24
CA ASN A 252 13.51 -6.87 4.54
C ASN A 252 12.48 -6.92 5.68
N PHE A 253 11.36 -7.62 5.48
CA PHE A 253 10.30 -7.73 6.49
C PHE A 253 10.81 -8.32 7.81
N THR A 254 11.59 -9.40 7.77
CA THR A 254 12.14 -10.02 8.98
C THR A 254 13.02 -9.04 9.76
N HIS A 255 13.79 -8.21 9.05
CA HIS A 255 14.58 -7.14 9.67
C HIS A 255 13.69 -6.03 10.26
N LEU A 256 12.63 -5.61 9.57
CA LEU A 256 11.67 -4.62 10.08
C LEU A 256 11.02 -5.11 11.38
N VAL A 257 10.61 -6.38 11.45
CA VAL A 257 9.97 -6.90 12.67
C VAL A 257 10.99 -7.10 13.79
N ARG A 258 12.22 -7.55 13.49
CA ARG A 258 13.27 -7.77 14.50
C ARG A 258 13.86 -6.47 15.05
N PHE A 259 14.01 -5.47 14.20
CA PHE A 259 14.62 -4.19 14.55
C PHE A 259 13.77 -3.02 14.05
N PRO A 260 12.53 -2.87 14.59
CA PRO A 260 11.57 -1.88 14.11
C PRO A 260 12.08 -0.47 14.38
N ARG A 261 12.59 -0.20 15.59
CA ARG A 261 13.14 1.10 16.00
C ARG A 261 14.28 1.57 15.08
N SER A 262 15.31 0.74 14.91
CA SER A 262 16.46 1.11 14.08
C SER A 262 16.08 1.26 12.60
N THR A 263 15.14 0.46 12.10
CA THR A 263 14.62 0.57 10.73
C THR A 263 13.88 1.90 10.53
N VAL A 264 13.03 2.30 11.48
CA VAL A 264 12.27 3.55 11.43
C VAL A 264 13.18 4.76 11.58
N GLU A 265 14.10 4.76 12.55
CA GLU A 265 15.10 5.81 12.73
C GLU A 265 15.93 6.02 11.45
N ARG A 266 16.31 4.92 10.78
CA ARG A 266 17.00 4.98 9.49
C ARG A 266 16.14 5.65 8.41
N ILE A 267 14.86 5.30 8.29
CA ILE A 267 13.94 5.90 7.31
C ILE A 267 13.81 7.40 7.55
N TYR A 268 13.53 7.80 8.80
CA TYR A 268 13.36 9.19 9.18
C TYR A 268 14.61 10.02 8.93
N ARG A 269 15.77 9.54 9.41
CA ARG A 269 17.05 10.24 9.26
C ARG A 269 17.47 10.35 7.79
N ARG A 270 17.44 9.24 7.04
CA ARG A 270 18.00 9.18 5.68
C ARG A 270 17.08 9.80 4.63
N HIS A 271 15.77 9.55 4.73
CA HIS A 271 14.83 9.80 3.64
C HIS A 271 13.83 10.92 3.93
N LEU A 272 13.43 11.08 5.19
CA LEU A 272 12.52 12.14 5.63
C LEU A 272 13.27 13.35 6.20
N ARG A 273 14.59 13.21 6.46
CA ARG A 273 15.51 14.25 6.95
C ARG A 273 14.98 14.97 8.20
N ARG A 274 14.35 14.23 9.10
CA ARG A 274 13.84 14.75 10.38
C ARG A 274 13.93 13.68 11.46
N PRO A 275 13.93 14.06 12.76
CA PRO A 275 13.84 13.08 13.84
C PRO A 275 12.52 12.32 13.79
N VAL A 276 12.51 11.11 14.34
CA VAL A 276 11.27 10.34 14.56
C VAL A 276 10.36 11.15 15.51
N PRO A 277 9.07 11.34 15.23
CA PRO A 277 8.17 12.02 16.16
C PRO A 277 7.94 11.22 17.46
N PRO A 278 7.63 11.89 18.58
CA PRO A 278 7.28 11.21 19.83
C PRO A 278 6.13 10.21 19.68
N ALA A 279 5.10 10.54 18.91
CA ALA A 279 3.96 9.65 18.68
C ALA A 279 4.35 8.34 17.96
N VAL A 280 5.28 8.39 17.01
CA VAL A 280 5.82 7.20 16.33
C VAL A 280 6.69 6.38 17.28
N ARG A 281 7.50 7.02 18.13
CA ARG A 281 8.28 6.33 19.17
C ARG A 281 7.38 5.62 20.18
N ALA A 282 6.39 6.33 20.71
CA ALA A 282 5.42 5.76 21.66
C ALA A 282 4.67 4.58 21.04
N TYR A 283 4.31 4.65 19.75
CA TYR A 283 3.74 3.52 19.03
C TYR A 283 4.70 2.32 19.00
N LEU A 284 5.97 2.55 18.66
CA LEU A 284 6.98 1.49 18.61
C LEU A 284 7.21 0.84 19.98
N GLU A 285 7.33 1.64 21.04
CA GLU A 285 7.48 1.18 22.42
C GLU A 285 6.28 0.34 22.83
N ALA A 286 5.07 0.86 22.62
CA ALA A 286 3.84 0.17 22.99
C ALA A 286 3.61 -1.15 22.23
N HIS A 287 4.10 -1.30 20.99
CA HIS A 287 3.78 -2.44 20.13
C HIS A 287 4.91 -3.44 19.90
N PHE A 288 6.15 -3.08 20.21
CA PHE A 288 7.31 -3.94 19.96
C PHE A 288 8.18 -4.20 21.19
N GLU A 289 8.00 -3.44 22.27
CA GLU A 289 8.68 -3.74 23.54
C GLU A 289 7.80 -4.68 24.37
N PRO A 290 8.40 -5.70 25.03
CA PRO A 290 7.63 -6.58 25.91
C PRO A 290 7.02 -5.76 27.06
N PRO A 291 5.74 -5.94 27.40
CA PRO A 291 5.15 -5.25 28.53
C PRO A 291 5.93 -5.63 29.79
N ALA A 292 6.28 -4.63 30.61
CA ALA A 292 7.08 -4.81 31.82
C ALA A 292 6.53 -5.89 32.79
N ASN A 293 5.23 -6.19 32.71
CA ASN A 293 4.53 -7.09 33.64
C ASN A 293 4.09 -8.44 33.04
N GLY A 294 4.57 -8.84 31.87
CA GLY A 294 4.47 -10.23 31.38
C GLY A 294 3.06 -10.81 31.19
N THR A 295 1.99 -10.01 31.23
CA THR A 295 0.62 -10.54 31.09
C THR A 295 0.32 -10.97 29.66
N ASP A 296 -0.42 -12.07 29.60
CA ASP A 296 -0.78 -12.85 28.41
C ASP A 296 -1.53 -11.97 27.41
N ALA A 297 -0.84 -11.58 26.35
CA ALA A 297 -1.39 -10.65 25.38
C ALA A 297 -1.56 -11.36 24.04
N THR A 298 -2.57 -12.22 24.03
CA THR A 298 -3.06 -12.94 22.86
C THR A 298 -4.00 -12.07 22.00
N ALA A 299 -4.30 -10.83 22.41
CA ALA A 299 -5.27 -9.94 21.76
C ALA A 299 -4.66 -8.70 21.08
N TRP A 300 -3.57 -8.83 20.32
CA TRP A 300 -3.05 -7.71 19.52
C TRP A 300 -3.84 -7.58 18.22
N GLN A 301 -4.80 -6.66 18.20
CA GLN A 301 -5.48 -6.25 16.98
C GLN A 301 -4.80 -4.98 16.43
N PHE A 302 -3.93 -5.15 15.45
CA PHE A 302 -3.54 -4.03 14.58
C PHE A 302 -4.78 -3.61 13.79
N GLN A 303 -4.97 -2.30 13.57
CA GLN A 303 -6.11 -1.81 12.78
C GLN A 303 -6.18 -2.48 11.39
N PHE A 304 -5.04 -2.96 10.87
CA PHE A 304 -4.96 -3.68 9.60
C PHE A 304 -4.36 -5.10 9.71
N GLY A 305 -4.31 -5.69 10.90
CA GLY A 305 -4.23 -7.15 11.10
C GLY A 305 -2.86 -7.83 10.91
N THR A 306 -1.74 -7.17 11.24
CA THR A 306 -0.42 -7.85 11.27
C THR A 306 0.15 -7.79 12.68
N ALA A 307 -0.08 -8.81 13.52
CA ALA A 307 0.43 -8.86 14.88
C ALA A 307 1.80 -9.54 14.97
N PRO A 308 2.90 -8.83 15.29
CA PRO A 308 4.17 -9.45 15.60
C PRO A 308 4.38 -9.50 17.10
N ARG A 309 4.40 -10.71 17.67
CA ARG A 309 5.15 -10.94 18.93
C ARG A 309 6.38 -11.80 18.73
N ASP A 310 6.36 -12.69 17.75
CA ASP A 310 7.50 -13.55 17.48
C ASP A 310 7.91 -13.50 16.01
N VAL A 311 9.05 -12.84 15.77
CA VAL A 311 9.70 -12.76 14.46
C VAL A 311 10.06 -14.14 13.95
N GLU A 312 10.54 -15.04 14.82
CA GLU A 312 10.92 -16.41 14.45
C GLU A 312 9.66 -17.19 14.06
N ALA A 313 8.61 -17.15 14.88
CA ALA A 313 7.32 -17.71 14.49
C ALA A 313 6.81 -17.12 13.17
N LEU A 314 6.90 -15.82 12.93
CA LEU A 314 6.38 -15.20 11.69
C LEU A 314 7.24 -15.43 10.45
N SER A 315 8.56 -15.45 10.61
CA SER A 315 9.50 -15.60 9.50
C SER A 315 9.68 -17.06 9.11
N HIS A 316 9.60 -17.99 10.07
CA HIS A 316 9.82 -19.41 9.88
C HIS A 316 8.57 -20.29 10.04
N ALA A 317 7.38 -19.75 10.36
CA ALA A 317 6.14 -20.54 10.42
C ALA A 317 5.87 -21.38 9.17
N TRP A 318 6.32 -20.94 8.00
CA TRP A 318 6.16 -21.73 6.77
C TRP A 318 6.88 -23.07 6.83
N ARG A 319 7.95 -23.22 7.63
CA ARG A 319 8.64 -24.50 7.83
C ARG A 319 7.75 -25.53 8.53
N LEU A 320 6.84 -25.06 9.39
CA LEU A 320 5.96 -25.91 10.19
C LEU A 320 4.57 -26.09 9.57
N ARG A 321 4.19 -25.21 8.64
CA ARG A 321 2.79 -25.08 8.16
C ARG A 321 2.61 -25.23 6.66
N LEU A 322 3.70 -25.28 5.89
CA LEU A 322 3.63 -25.62 4.48
C LEU A 322 4.08 -27.06 4.29
N ASP A 323 3.39 -27.75 3.40
CA ASP A 323 3.79 -29.09 3.00
C ASP A 323 5.09 -29.02 2.18
N GLU A 324 5.86 -30.09 2.21
CA GLU A 324 7.14 -30.15 1.49
C GLU A 324 6.96 -29.92 -0.03
N TRP A 325 5.87 -30.42 -0.61
CA TRP A 325 5.56 -30.21 -2.02
C TRP A 325 5.29 -28.74 -2.34
N GLU A 326 4.68 -27.98 -1.42
CA GLU A 326 4.42 -26.54 -1.59
C GLU A 326 5.75 -25.78 -1.60
N VAL A 327 6.63 -26.11 -0.66
CA VAL A 327 7.98 -25.53 -0.57
C VAL A 327 8.78 -25.82 -1.85
N ARG A 328 8.76 -27.06 -2.34
CA ARG A 328 9.42 -27.44 -3.61
C ARG A 328 8.86 -26.67 -4.80
N ALA A 329 7.53 -26.56 -4.93
CA ALA A 329 6.89 -25.84 -6.02
C ALA A 329 7.25 -24.34 -6.01
N ILE A 330 7.26 -23.70 -4.84
CA ILE A 330 7.67 -22.29 -4.70
C ILE A 330 9.13 -22.10 -5.10
N ASN A 331 10.02 -22.97 -4.60
CA ASN A 331 11.44 -22.91 -4.92
C ASN A 331 11.70 -23.14 -6.43
N ALA A 332 11.03 -24.12 -7.04
CA ALA A 332 11.12 -24.42 -8.46
C ALA A 332 10.70 -23.22 -9.32
N GLY A 333 9.59 -22.56 -8.96
CA GLY A 333 9.09 -21.39 -9.67
C GLY A 333 10.09 -20.25 -9.71
N CYS A 334 10.70 -19.94 -8.57
CA CYS A 334 11.72 -18.90 -8.47
C CYS A 334 13.07 -19.30 -9.11
N ALA A 335 13.45 -20.58 -9.07
CA ALA A 335 14.66 -21.06 -9.72
C ALA A 335 14.58 -20.98 -11.25
N ARG A 336 13.45 -21.39 -11.84
CA ARG A 336 13.24 -21.33 -13.30
C ARG A 336 13.25 -19.90 -13.84
N GLU A 337 12.73 -18.93 -13.09
CA GLU A 337 12.81 -17.51 -13.48
C GLU A 337 14.25 -17.02 -13.54
N ARG A 338 15.15 -17.51 -12.67
CA ARG A 338 16.58 -17.19 -12.76
C ARG A 338 17.22 -17.81 -14.00
N ALA A 339 16.94 -19.08 -14.27
CA ALA A 339 17.51 -19.80 -15.41
C ALA A 339 17.10 -19.22 -16.77
N GLY A 340 15.82 -18.86 -16.94
CA GLY A 340 15.29 -18.33 -18.21
C GLY A 340 15.95 -17.02 -18.68
N ARG A 341 16.56 -16.23 -17.78
CA ARG A 341 17.31 -15.02 -18.17
C ARG A 341 18.71 -15.30 -18.68
N HIS A 342 19.37 -16.32 -18.15
CA HIS A 342 20.71 -16.68 -18.62
C HIS A 342 20.65 -17.26 -20.04
N ALA A 343 19.57 -17.96 -20.38
CA ALA A 343 19.35 -18.48 -21.73
C ALA A 343 18.94 -17.41 -22.77
N GLY A 344 18.41 -16.26 -22.34
CA GLY A 344 18.02 -15.16 -23.24
C GLY A 344 19.09 -14.08 -23.44
N LEU A 345 20.29 -14.28 -22.86
CA LEU A 345 21.46 -13.40 -22.98
C LEU A 345 22.65 -14.09 -23.65
N ALA A 346 22.48 -15.35 -24.08
CA ALA A 346 23.43 -16.15 -24.84
C ALA A 346 22.98 -16.22 -26.30
#